data_AF-A0A5C9CCV9-F1
#
_entry.id   AF-A0A5C9CCV9-F1
#
_cell.length_a   1.000
_cell.length_b   1.000
_cell.length_c   1.000
_cell.angle_alpha   90.00
_cell.angle_beta   90.00
_cell.angle_gamma   90.00
#
_symmetry.space_group_name_H-M   'P 1'
#
loop_
_entity.id
_entity.type
_entity.pdbx_description
1 polymer ?
#
loop_
_entity_poly.entity_id
_entity_poly.type
_entity_poly.pdbx_seq_one_letter_code
_entity_poly.pdbx_strand_id
1 'polypeptide(L)' 'MIEKFDLDEMVKGWFIGNFNPTLFKTNDVEVAVKKYKAGDNEPSHHHKIATEFTVVLNGVIEMNGEKFENGS' A
#
# COMPACT_ATOMS: atom_id res chain seq x y z
N MET A 1 -7.38 25.60 8.05
CA MET A 1 -5.97 25.42 7.62
C MET A 1 -5.87 24.08 6.93
N ILE A 2 -5.04 23.96 5.88
CA ILE A 2 -4.81 22.67 5.20
C ILE A 2 -3.63 22.01 5.90
N GLU A 3 -3.82 20.78 6.38
CA GLU A 3 -2.75 19.95 6.91
C GLU A 3 -2.13 19.13 5.76
N LYS A 4 -0.80 19.02 5.75
CA LYS A 4 -0.04 18.27 4.74
C LYS A 4 0.80 17.23 5.46
N PHE A 5 0.81 16.02 4.90
CA PHE A 5 1.58 14.90 5.41
C PHE A 5 2.46 14.34 4.29
N ASP A 6 3.61 13.78 4.66
CA ASP A 6 4.48 13.06 3.75
C ASP A 6 4.23 11.54 3.87
N LEU A 7 4.08 10.86 2.75
CA LEU A 7 3.93 9.40 2.72
C LEU A 7 5.20 8.70 3.20
N ASP A 8 6.37 9.32 3.06
CA ASP A 8 7.65 8.74 3.48
C ASP A 8 7.81 8.73 5.01
N GLU A 9 6.96 9.47 5.75
CA GLU A 9 6.86 9.43 7.21
C GLU A 9 5.90 8.32 7.70
N MET A 10 5.09 7.76 6.81
CA MET A 10 4.11 6.71 7.14
C MET A 10 4.77 5.34 7.16
N VAL A 11 4.35 4.49 8.10
CA VAL A 11 4.87 3.12 8.22
C VAL A 11 4.58 2.37 6.92
N LYS A 12 5.62 2.06 6.13
CA LYS A 12 5.51 1.43 4.81
C LYS A 12 4.50 2.13 3.87
N GLY A 13 4.26 3.42 4.05
CA GLY A 13 3.27 4.17 3.27
C GLY A 13 1.80 3.97 3.66
N TRP A 14 1.49 3.26 4.76
CA TRP A 14 0.13 3.14 5.29
C TRP A 14 -0.33 4.45 5.92
N PHE A 15 -1.32 5.11 5.29
CA PHE A 15 -1.83 6.40 5.73
C PHE A 15 -3.27 6.33 6.25
N ILE A 16 -3.95 5.19 6.12
CA ILE A 16 -5.22 4.87 6.80
C ILE A 16 -5.10 3.47 7.42
N GLY A 17 -5.60 3.32 8.64
CA GLY A 17 -5.59 2.06 9.38
C GLY A 17 -5.10 2.25 10.81
N ASN A 18 -5.00 1.15 11.57
CA ASN A 18 -4.60 1.17 12.98
C ASN A 18 -3.08 1.24 13.16
N PHE A 19 -2.46 2.22 12.50
CA PHE A 19 -1.03 2.50 12.49
C PHE A 19 -0.72 3.84 13.17
N ASN A 20 0.57 4.11 13.40
CA ASN A 20 1.03 5.42 13.85
C ASN A 20 2.39 5.75 13.19
N PRO A 21 2.53 6.87 12.48
CA PRO A 21 1.49 7.87 12.17
C PRO A 21 0.40 7.34 11.21
N THR A 22 -0.76 8.01 11.17
CA THR A 22 -1.90 7.72 10.27
C THR A 22 -2.76 8.98 10.09
N LEU A 23 -3.42 9.14 8.93
CA LEU A 23 -4.39 10.22 8.70
C LEU A 23 -5.77 9.90 9.28
N PHE A 24 -6.10 8.61 9.33
CA PHE A 24 -7.36 8.13 9.88
C PHE A 24 -7.17 6.76 10.55
N LYS A 25 -7.30 6.74 11.88
CA LYS A 25 -7.15 5.53 12.67
C LYS A 25 -8.45 4.73 12.69
N THR A 26 -8.43 3.56 12.06
CA THR A 26 -9.57 2.62 11.99
C THR A 26 -9.08 1.18 11.89
N ASN A 27 -9.93 0.22 12.22
CA ASN A 27 -9.72 -1.21 11.93
C ASN A 27 -10.58 -1.71 10.76
N ASP A 28 -11.39 -0.84 10.14
CA ASP A 28 -12.34 -1.23 9.10
C ASP A 28 -11.70 -1.40 7.72
N VAL A 29 -10.64 -0.63 7.46
CA VAL A 29 -9.87 -0.65 6.20
C VAL A 29 -8.44 -0.18 6.44
N GLU A 30 -7.53 -0.69 5.61
CA GLU A 30 -6.14 -0.23 5.53
C GLU A 30 -5.89 0.32 4.12
N VAL A 31 -5.19 1.45 4.03
CA VAL A 31 -4.82 2.05 2.73
C VAL A 31 -3.37 2.49 2.78
N ALA A 32 -2.61 2.13 1.74
CA ALA A 32 -1.22 2.51 1.59
C ALA A 32 -0.89 2.95 0.16
N VAL A 33 0.12 3.82 0.06
CA VAL A 33 0.88 4.02 -1.18
C VAL A 33 2.31 3.56 -0.91
N LYS A 34 2.68 2.42 -1.50
CA LYS A 34 3.99 1.79 -1.28
C LYS A 34 4.95 2.12 -2.41
N LYS A 35 6.22 2.33 -2.07
CA LYS A 35 7.33 2.52 -3.02
C LYS A 35 8.27 1.33 -2.90
N TYR A 36 8.61 0.70 -4.02
CA TYR A 36 9.50 -0.44 -4.11
C TYR A 36 10.69 -0.12 -5.01
N LYS A 37 11.85 -0.69 -4.72
CA LYS A 37 12.99 -0.72 -5.64
C LYS A 37 12.94 -1.99 -6.47
N ALA A 38 13.54 -1.96 -7.67
CA ALA A 38 13.65 -3.15 -8.50
C ALA A 38 14.35 -4.29 -7.75
N GLY A 39 13.72 -5.46 -7.68
CA GLY A 39 14.19 -6.62 -6.94
C GLY A 39 13.59 -6.78 -5.54
N ASP A 40 12.95 -5.74 -5.00
CA ASP A 40 12.17 -5.87 -3.77
C ASP A 40 11.00 -6.85 -3.99
N ASN A 41 10.70 -7.64 -2.97
CA ASN A 41 9.59 -8.56 -2.97
C ASN A 41 8.96 -8.60 -1.58
N GLU A 42 7.67 -8.95 -1.54
CA GLU A 42 6.96 -9.24 -0.31
C GLU A 42 6.79 -10.76 -0.21
N PRO A 43 6.83 -11.34 1.00
CA PRO A 43 6.54 -12.75 1.19
C PRO A 43 5.11 -13.06 0.75
N SER A 44 4.89 -14.26 0.22
CA SER A 44 3.55 -14.75 -0.09
C SER A 44 2.65 -14.65 1.14
N HIS A 45 1.49 -14.01 0.99
CA HIS A 45 0.49 -13.87 2.04
C HIS A 45 -0.92 -13.93 1.46
N HIS A 46 -1.90 -14.16 2.34
CA HIS A 46 -3.31 -14.27 1.97
C HIS A 46 -4.18 -13.54 2.98
N HIS A 47 -5.06 -12.67 2.48
CA HIS A 47 -6.04 -11.95 3.30
C HIS A 47 -7.29 -12.81 3.51
N LYS A 48 -7.37 -13.47 4.67
CA LYS A 48 -8.50 -14.35 5.02
C LYS A 48 -9.82 -13.61 5.25
N ILE A 49 -9.75 -12.37 5.70
CA ILE A 49 -10.90 -11.59 6.19
C ILE A 49 -11.26 -10.47 5.21
N ALA A 50 -10.26 -9.78 4.67
CA ALA A 50 -10.44 -8.60 3.85
C ALA A 50 -10.22 -8.91 2.36
N THR A 51 -10.97 -8.22 1.51
CA THR A 51 -10.67 -8.13 0.08
C THR A 51 -9.57 -7.10 -0.12
N GLU A 52 -8.52 -7.47 -0.86
CA GLU A 52 -7.46 -6.54 -1.27
C GLU A 52 -7.70 -6.03 -2.68
N PHE A 53 -7.49 -4.74 -2.87
CA PHE A 53 -7.37 -4.10 -4.18
C PHE A 53 -6.00 -3.43 -4.25
N THR A 54 -5.28 -3.69 -5.33
CA THR A 54 -3.98 -3.08 -5.62
C THR A 54 -4.09 -2.32 -6.93
N VAL A 55 -3.52 -1.11 -6.97
CA VAL A 55 -3.38 -0.34 -8.20
C VAL A 55 -1.92 0.02 -8.40
N VAL A 56 -1.40 -0.21 -9.60
CA VAL A 56 -0.04 0.19 -9.94
C VAL A 56 -0.04 1.66 -10.36
N LEU A 57 0.45 2.55 -9.49
CA LEU A 57 0.52 3.98 -9.81
C LEU A 57 1.63 4.29 -10.83
N ASN A 58 2.79 3.64 -10.66
CA ASN A 58 3.94 3.81 -11.53
C ASN A 58 4.88 2.60 -11.47
N GLY A 59 5.26 2.08 -12.64
CA GLY A 59 6.21 0.98 -12.76
C GLY A 59 5.53 -0.32 -13.17
N VAL A 60 6.23 -1.44 -12.93
CA VAL A 60 5.76 -2.79 -13.23
C VAL A 60 5.99 -3.65 -12.02
N ILE A 61 4.97 -4.41 -11.62
CA ILE A 61 5.07 -5.40 -10.55
C ILE A 61 4.65 -6.77 -11.08
N GLU A 62 5.07 -7.83 -10.39
CA GLU A 62 4.60 -9.18 -10.64
C GLU A 62 3.91 -9.70 -9.38
N MET A 63 2.67 -10.13 -9.50
CA MET A 63 1.89 -10.72 -8.41
C MET A 63 1.34 -12.05 -8.89
N ASN A 64 1.62 -13.13 -8.16
CA ASN A 64 1.20 -14.50 -8.49
C ASN A 64 1.58 -14.95 -9.92
N GLY A 65 2.74 -14.49 -10.43
CA GLY A 65 3.24 -14.82 -11.77
C GLY A 65 2.62 -14.00 -12.90
N GLU A 66 1.73 -13.07 -12.58
CA GLU A 66 1.12 -12.14 -13.55
C GLU A 66 1.73 -10.74 -13.38
N LYS A 67 2.00 -10.08 -14.52
CA LYS A 67 2.59 -8.75 -14.54
C LYS A 67 1.52 -7.68 -14.66
N PHE A 68 1.68 -6.64 -13.86
CA PHE A 68 0.78 -5.51 -13.75
C PHE A 68 1.57 -4.22 -14.00
N GLU A 69 0.98 -3.30 -14.77
CA GLU A 69 1.60 -2.04 -15.19
C GLU A 69 0.73 -0.85 -14.78
N ASN A 70 1.19 0.37 -15.01
CA ASN A 70 0.46 1.58 -14.62
C ASN A 70 -1.05 1.53 -14.93
N GLY A 71 -1.87 1.67 -13.89
CA GLY A 71 -3.34 1.74 -13.99
C GLY A 71 -4.07 0.41 -13.95
N SER A 72 -3.36 -0.72 -13.87
CA SER A 72 -3.97 -2.02 -13.56
C SER A 72 -4.20 -2.21 -12.07
#